data_AF-A0A1S3I198-F1
#
_entry.id   AF-A0A1S3I198-F1
#
_cell.length_a   1.000
_cell.length_b   1.000
_cell.length_c   1.000
_cell.angle_alpha   90.00
_cell.angle_beta   90.00
_cell.angle_gamma   90.00
#
_symmetry.space_group_name_H-M   'P 1'
#
loop_
_entity.id
_entity.type
_entity.pdbx_description
1 polymer ?
#
loop_
_entity_poly.entity_id
_entity_poly.type
_entity_poly.pdbx_seq_one_letter_code
_entity_poly.pdbx_strand_id
1 'polypeptide(L)'
;MARLSQGSTRDLWQFLTGATRPQELIAMQLHQYKFLLTTGLSYYKQPSNPSGELLEKELKHQIRAEQKEAVKKLSQFLGLDEIITYDIYRLYLQHDYRGSQKDLQTMLGEDRHMRALVLRTRDFYFSERLYLLRCIKHILSKWQHEGYRYQEVFFDFLEDVNKDNALIENVLDQYEMVCSTTAPSLDTYGNYMTEEQAVLWLKQNLREQIELLQIMMYYYKDFQHPLPKLGKVLKQFKDQGFGRHQLNKHLLDETTELAVECIGGLQVLLILEGLDLEFFYVCMEDNDFSRHHVLSESRVTQEFETHVKTLGESVHHGPILLAWSVISHLSVGYESESLSKRLGNHALQLDVFRYLSAALGMEVFDDKALSEMSHSIVYGLLTIVLKTFEKDTLGDTEALYDIVAKVLSQTCVAEDFWDKGLQEGIGPLFQAVCCYFPLQFRPLLQLATALASANSDSAAKVSRHLQHLQYYTEWLDRYASDELEATNDLVWQLRKQKMPYGTVPLCYLMFCA
;
A
#
# COMPACT_ATOMS: atom_id res chain seq x y z
N MET A 1 -10.79 34.90 -16.57
CA MET A 1 -9.49 34.48 -16.02
C MET A 1 -8.61 34.09 -17.19
N ALA A 2 -7.49 34.79 -17.40
CA ALA A 2 -6.53 34.43 -18.44
C ALA A 2 -6.00 33.03 -18.12
N ARG A 3 -6.25 32.05 -18.98
CA ARG A 3 -5.64 30.72 -18.84
C ARG A 3 -4.13 30.91 -18.99
N LEU A 4 -3.42 30.93 -17.87
CA LEU A 4 -1.97 30.68 -17.86
C LEU A 4 -1.80 29.34 -18.57
N SER A 5 -0.97 29.29 -19.62
CA SER A 5 -0.66 28.04 -20.30
C SER A 5 -0.14 27.05 -19.27
N GLN A 6 -0.96 26.08 -18.89
CA GLN A 6 -0.52 25.01 -18.00
C GLN A 6 0.50 24.16 -18.77
N GLY A 7 1.64 23.92 -18.12
CA GLY A 7 2.72 23.12 -18.69
C GLY A 7 2.50 21.63 -18.46
N SER A 8 3.45 20.81 -18.92
CA SER A 8 3.37 19.36 -18.80
C SER A 8 3.61 18.89 -17.36
N THR A 9 2.76 17.98 -16.87
CA THR A 9 2.94 17.36 -15.53
C THR A 9 4.12 16.41 -15.51
N ARG A 10 4.48 15.81 -16.66
CA ARG A 10 5.74 15.07 -16.80
C ARG A 10 6.95 15.97 -16.60
N ASP A 11 6.93 17.18 -17.13
CA ASP A 11 8.00 18.15 -16.93
C ASP A 11 8.07 18.61 -15.48
N LEU A 12 6.91 18.84 -14.84
CA LEU A 12 6.85 19.11 -13.39
C LEU A 12 7.48 17.96 -12.60
N TRP A 13 7.13 16.71 -12.90
CA TRP A 13 7.70 15.53 -12.25
C TRP A 13 9.23 15.52 -12.36
N GLN A 14 9.76 15.70 -13.58
CA GLN A 14 11.21 15.78 -13.81
C GLN A 14 11.84 16.98 -13.09
N PHE A 15 11.11 18.08 -12.94
CA PHE A 15 11.57 19.26 -12.22
C PHE A 15 11.67 19.01 -10.71
N LEU A 16 10.69 18.32 -10.13
CA LEU A 16 10.64 17.99 -8.70
C LEU A 16 11.62 16.89 -8.28
N THR A 17 11.88 15.93 -9.17
CA THR A 17 12.70 14.73 -8.88
C THR A 17 14.09 14.75 -9.49
N GLY A 18 14.32 15.61 -10.49
CA GLY A 18 15.55 15.65 -11.26
C GLY A 18 16.68 16.43 -10.58
N ALA A 19 17.51 17.07 -11.40
CA ALA A 19 18.69 17.78 -10.91
C ALA A 19 18.32 18.87 -9.90
N THR A 20 19.17 19.00 -8.88
CA THR A 20 19.16 20.07 -7.86
C THR A 20 18.78 21.45 -8.42
N ARG A 21 17.78 22.09 -7.81
CA ARG A 21 17.31 23.45 -8.09
C ARG A 21 17.26 24.30 -6.81
N PRO A 22 17.26 25.64 -6.93
CA PRO A 22 16.88 26.54 -5.84
C PRO A 22 15.46 26.27 -5.34
N GLN A 23 15.25 26.38 -4.03
CA GLN A 23 13.94 26.14 -3.39
C GLN A 23 12.86 27.09 -3.91
N GLU A 24 13.23 28.34 -4.21
CA GLU A 24 12.32 29.37 -4.73
C GLU A 24 11.74 28.97 -6.08
N LEU A 25 12.53 28.31 -6.94
CA LEU A 25 12.03 27.83 -8.24
C LEU A 25 11.06 26.66 -8.07
N ILE A 26 11.29 25.79 -7.09
CA ILE A 26 10.37 24.70 -6.76
C ILE A 26 9.05 25.28 -6.25
N ALA A 27 9.11 26.25 -5.34
CA ALA A 27 7.92 26.92 -4.81
C ALA A 27 7.13 27.63 -5.92
N MET A 28 7.80 28.34 -6.83
CA MET A 28 7.17 28.97 -8.00
C MET A 28 6.49 27.95 -8.91
N GLN A 29 7.13 26.81 -9.18
CA GLN A 29 6.54 25.75 -10.00
C GLN A 29 5.32 25.13 -9.29
N LEU A 30 5.41 24.80 -8.00
CA LEU A 30 4.27 24.28 -7.25
C LEU A 30 3.10 25.27 -7.22
N HIS A 31 3.38 26.56 -7.07
CA HIS A 31 2.35 27.60 -7.13
C HIS A 31 1.67 27.66 -8.52
N GLN A 32 2.47 27.57 -9.61
CA GLN A 32 1.95 27.55 -10.97
C GLN A 32 1.03 26.34 -11.23
N TYR A 33 1.39 25.17 -10.69
CA TYR A 33 0.64 23.92 -10.87
C TYR A 33 -0.39 23.65 -9.77
N LYS A 34 -0.51 24.54 -8.76
CA LYS A 34 -1.35 24.34 -7.58
C LYS A 34 -2.75 23.89 -7.96
N PHE A 35 -3.44 24.64 -8.83
CA PHE A 35 -4.80 24.29 -9.26
C PHE A 35 -4.89 22.89 -9.88
N LEU A 36 -3.91 22.49 -10.69
CA LEU A 36 -3.92 21.18 -11.32
C LEU A 36 -3.67 20.06 -10.30
N LEU A 37 -2.69 20.26 -9.41
CA LEU A 37 -2.36 19.32 -8.33
C LEU A 37 -3.50 19.15 -7.32
N THR A 38 -4.23 20.23 -6.99
CA THR A 38 -5.38 20.17 -6.08
C THR A 38 -6.63 19.59 -6.70
N THR A 39 -6.82 19.76 -8.01
CA THR A 39 -8.00 19.23 -8.72
C THR A 39 -7.81 17.76 -9.08
N GLY A 40 -6.56 17.34 -9.32
CA GLY A 40 -6.22 15.98 -9.71
C GLY A 40 -6.81 15.58 -11.06
N LEU A 41 -7.18 14.32 -11.19
CA LEU A 41 -7.77 13.74 -12.40
C LEU A 41 -9.10 14.40 -12.79
N SER A 42 -9.82 15.00 -11.84
CA SER A 42 -11.06 15.75 -12.09
C SER A 42 -10.85 16.99 -12.96
N TYR A 43 -9.61 17.44 -13.13
CA TYR A 43 -9.25 18.46 -14.12
C TYR A 43 -9.64 18.03 -15.53
N TYR A 44 -9.46 16.75 -15.87
CA TYR A 44 -9.73 16.17 -17.19
C TYR A 44 -11.21 15.79 -17.34
N LYS A 45 -12.07 16.81 -17.30
CA LYS A 45 -13.54 16.66 -17.37
C LYS A 45 -14.05 16.21 -18.74
N GLN A 46 -15.19 15.53 -18.71
CA GLN A 46 -15.97 15.17 -19.90
C GLN A 46 -16.58 16.42 -20.59
N PRO A 47 -16.93 16.34 -21.88
CA PRO A 47 -17.60 17.42 -22.60
C PRO A 47 -18.94 17.81 -21.95
N SER A 48 -19.12 19.09 -21.63
CA SER A 48 -20.32 19.59 -20.93
C SER A 48 -21.39 20.23 -21.82
N ASN A 49 -21.12 20.45 -23.11
CA ASN A 49 -22.02 21.13 -24.06
C ASN A 49 -22.04 20.40 -25.42
N PRO A 50 -23.05 20.63 -26.28
CA PRO A 50 -23.02 20.09 -27.63
C PRO A 50 -21.84 20.70 -28.41
N SER A 51 -20.85 19.86 -28.69
CA SER A 51 -19.94 19.92 -29.85
C SER A 51 -19.20 21.24 -30.08
N GLY A 52 -18.10 21.49 -29.37
CA GLY A 52 -17.05 22.40 -29.82
C GLY A 52 -17.40 23.89 -29.93
N GLU A 53 -18.56 24.37 -29.45
CA GLU A 53 -18.92 25.80 -29.53
C GLU A 53 -17.89 26.71 -28.84
N LEU A 54 -17.37 26.28 -27.68
CA LEU A 54 -16.33 27.00 -26.96
C LEU A 54 -15.02 26.98 -27.75
N LEU A 55 -14.68 25.86 -28.38
CA LEU A 55 -13.52 25.75 -29.28
C LEU A 55 -13.65 26.72 -30.47
N GLU A 56 -14.84 26.81 -31.06
CA GLU A 56 -15.14 27.71 -32.18
C GLU A 56 -15.17 29.18 -31.79
N LYS A 57 -15.61 29.51 -30.55
CA LYS A 57 -15.66 30.88 -30.02
C LYS A 57 -14.30 31.36 -29.52
N GLU A 58 -13.61 30.59 -28.68
CA GLU A 58 -12.38 31.01 -28.01
C GLU A 58 -11.14 30.90 -28.89
N LEU A 59 -11.08 29.91 -29.79
CA LEU A 59 -9.90 29.65 -30.62
C LEU A 59 -10.12 30.02 -32.11
N LYS A 60 -11.20 30.75 -32.42
CA LYS A 60 -11.61 31.10 -33.80
C LYS A 60 -10.47 31.61 -34.69
N HIS A 61 -9.59 32.43 -34.12
CA HIS A 61 -8.49 33.09 -34.82
C HIS A 61 -7.11 32.48 -34.53
N GLN A 62 -7.03 31.47 -33.65
CA GLN A 62 -5.76 30.91 -33.16
C GLN A 62 -5.39 29.58 -33.82
N ILE A 63 -6.35 28.87 -34.42
CA ILE A 63 -6.15 27.54 -34.99
C ILE A 63 -6.80 27.39 -36.37
N ARG A 64 -6.17 26.59 -37.24
CA ARG A 64 -6.68 26.29 -38.58
C ARG A 64 -7.85 25.30 -38.54
N ALA A 65 -8.63 25.24 -39.62
CA ALA A 65 -9.81 24.37 -39.69
C ALA A 65 -9.46 22.89 -39.54
N GLU A 66 -8.35 22.43 -40.13
CA GLU A 66 -7.91 21.04 -40.06
C GLU A 66 -7.48 20.65 -38.64
N GLN A 67 -6.89 21.61 -37.91
CA GLN A 67 -6.51 21.42 -36.50
C GLN A 67 -7.74 21.34 -35.60
N LYS A 68 -8.77 22.16 -35.87
CA LYS A 68 -10.04 22.09 -35.13
C LYS A 68 -10.69 20.72 -35.28
N GLU A 69 -10.72 20.20 -36.50
CA GLU A 69 -11.28 18.88 -36.78
C GLU A 69 -10.50 17.78 -36.09
N ALA A 70 -9.16 17.85 -36.09
CA ALA A 70 -8.31 16.92 -35.35
C ALA A 70 -8.58 16.96 -33.84
N VAL A 71 -8.73 18.15 -33.25
CA VAL A 71 -9.05 18.31 -31.83
C VAL A 71 -10.43 17.76 -31.50
N LYS A 72 -11.44 17.95 -32.36
CA LYS A 72 -12.77 17.36 -32.17
C LYS A 72 -12.72 15.83 -32.21
N LYS A 73 -12.02 15.24 -33.19
CA LYS A 73 -11.81 13.79 -33.27
C LYS A 73 -11.07 13.25 -32.04
N LEU A 74 -10.05 13.97 -31.57
CA LEU A 74 -9.30 13.59 -30.38
C LEU A 74 -10.16 13.71 -29.11
N SER A 75 -10.97 14.76 -28.99
CA SER A 75 -11.87 15.01 -27.86
C SER A 75 -12.90 13.89 -27.75
N GLN A 76 -13.49 13.48 -28.88
CA GLN A 76 -14.36 12.32 -28.95
C GLN A 76 -13.63 11.03 -28.53
N PHE A 77 -12.42 10.79 -29.06
CA PHE A 77 -11.64 9.59 -28.75
C PHE A 77 -11.12 9.52 -27.31
N LEU A 78 -10.89 10.65 -26.66
CA LEU A 78 -10.46 10.71 -25.26
C LEU A 78 -11.61 10.86 -24.27
N GLY A 79 -12.81 11.24 -24.74
CA GLY A 79 -13.95 11.57 -23.88
C GLY A 79 -13.72 12.83 -23.05
N LEU A 80 -13.05 13.83 -23.63
CA LEU A 80 -12.59 15.04 -22.92
C LEU A 80 -13.18 16.31 -23.52
N ASP A 81 -13.39 17.33 -22.68
CA ASP A 81 -13.69 18.70 -23.11
C ASP A 81 -12.72 19.17 -24.21
N GLU A 82 -13.24 19.83 -25.24
CA GLU A 82 -12.48 20.20 -26.43
C GLU A 82 -11.35 21.20 -26.13
N ILE A 83 -11.52 22.08 -25.13
CA ILE A 83 -10.46 23.03 -24.79
C ILE A 83 -9.32 22.31 -24.06
N ILE A 84 -9.65 21.41 -23.13
CA ILE A 84 -8.65 20.58 -22.45
C ILE A 84 -7.92 19.70 -23.45
N THR A 85 -8.68 19.11 -24.38
CA THR A 85 -8.12 18.32 -25.48
C THR A 85 -7.15 19.14 -26.33
N TYR A 86 -7.48 20.40 -26.63
CA TYR A 86 -6.58 21.29 -27.35
C TYR A 86 -5.30 21.59 -26.57
N ASP A 87 -5.39 21.82 -25.25
CA ASP A 87 -4.22 22.03 -24.41
C ASP A 87 -3.30 20.80 -24.40
N ILE A 88 -3.86 19.59 -24.28
CA ILE A 88 -3.11 18.33 -24.37
C ILE A 88 -2.48 18.12 -25.74
N TYR A 89 -3.23 18.39 -26.81
CA TYR A 89 -2.70 18.33 -28.17
C TYR A 89 -1.53 19.29 -28.37
N ARG A 90 -1.63 20.54 -27.87
CA ARG A 90 -0.55 21.53 -27.92
C ARG A 90 0.67 21.04 -27.16
N LEU A 91 0.50 20.51 -25.95
CA LEU A 91 1.59 19.96 -25.14
C LEU A 91 2.26 18.78 -25.85
N TYR A 92 1.50 17.84 -26.40
CA TYR A 92 2.06 16.75 -27.19
C TYR A 92 2.92 17.27 -28.36
N LEU A 93 2.42 18.28 -29.10
CA LEU A 93 3.17 18.88 -30.20
C LEU A 93 4.46 19.58 -29.75
N GLN A 94 4.49 20.14 -28.54
CA GLN A 94 5.65 20.83 -27.99
C GLN A 94 6.70 19.85 -27.45
N HIS A 95 6.27 18.77 -26.80
CA HIS A 95 7.19 17.92 -26.04
C HIS A 95 7.57 16.62 -26.77
N ASP A 96 6.62 15.96 -27.45
CA ASP A 96 6.81 14.58 -27.96
C ASP A 96 6.71 14.47 -29.48
N TYR A 97 6.06 15.41 -30.15
CA TYR A 97 6.07 15.44 -31.60
C TYR A 97 7.47 15.77 -32.13
N ARG A 98 7.96 14.96 -33.07
CA ARG A 98 9.29 15.09 -33.69
C ARG A 98 9.23 15.42 -35.19
N GLY A 99 8.03 15.57 -35.75
CA GLY A 99 7.86 15.90 -37.16
C GLY A 99 7.93 17.41 -37.42
N SER A 100 8.07 17.78 -38.69
CA SER A 100 8.02 19.17 -39.13
C SER A 100 6.58 19.72 -39.19
N GLN A 101 6.45 21.03 -39.37
CA GLN A 101 5.14 21.66 -39.61
C GLN A 101 4.49 21.18 -40.92
N LYS A 102 5.30 20.81 -41.93
CA LYS A 102 4.80 20.23 -43.19
C LYS A 102 4.23 18.84 -42.95
N ASP A 103 4.96 18.01 -42.20
CA ASP A 103 4.50 16.66 -41.83
C ASP A 103 3.18 16.74 -41.06
N LEU A 104 3.05 17.72 -40.15
CA LEU A 104 1.81 17.92 -39.39
C LEU A 104 0.64 18.28 -40.33
N GLN A 105 0.86 19.15 -41.31
CA GLN A 105 -0.18 19.49 -42.30
C GLN A 105 -0.60 18.27 -43.12
N THR A 106 0.35 17.44 -43.55
CA THR A 106 0.06 16.19 -44.24
C THR A 106 -0.71 15.21 -43.36
N MET A 107 -0.33 15.07 -42.08
CA MET A 107 -1.04 14.19 -41.14
C MET A 107 -2.48 14.63 -40.89
N LEU A 108 -2.74 15.94 -40.86
CA LEU A 108 -4.08 16.49 -40.67
C LEU A 108 -4.97 16.29 -41.91
N GLY A 109 -4.38 16.13 -43.09
CA GLY A 109 -5.10 15.94 -44.36
C GLY A 109 -5.48 14.48 -44.68
N GLU A 110 -4.83 13.50 -44.06
CA GLU A 110 -5.04 12.06 -44.34
C GLU A 110 -5.55 11.29 -43.12
N ASP A 111 -6.67 10.57 -43.24
CA ASP A 111 -7.34 9.93 -42.09
C ASP A 111 -6.47 8.85 -41.40
N ARG A 112 -5.67 8.09 -42.17
CA ARG A 112 -4.74 7.10 -41.60
C ARG A 112 -3.68 7.75 -40.71
N HIS A 113 -3.15 8.89 -41.13
CA HIS A 113 -2.14 9.63 -40.35
C HIS A 113 -2.78 10.35 -39.16
N MET A 114 -4.01 10.84 -39.31
CA MET A 114 -4.80 11.36 -38.20
C MET A 114 -4.98 10.32 -37.09
N ARG A 115 -5.27 9.06 -37.43
CA ARG A 115 -5.35 7.97 -36.44
C ARG A 115 -4.04 7.83 -35.65
N ALA A 116 -2.89 7.85 -36.32
CA ALA A 116 -1.60 7.74 -35.65
C ALA A 116 -1.35 8.92 -34.68
N LEU A 117 -1.72 10.13 -35.08
CA LEU A 117 -1.66 11.32 -34.23
C LEU A 117 -2.56 11.18 -32.99
N VAL A 118 -3.79 10.69 -33.16
CA VAL A 118 -4.75 10.46 -32.08
C VAL A 118 -4.20 9.46 -31.06
N LEU A 119 -3.71 8.30 -31.50
CA LEU A 119 -3.19 7.26 -30.61
C LEU A 119 -1.94 7.73 -29.84
N ARG A 120 -1.03 8.46 -30.49
CA ARG A 120 0.16 9.02 -29.81
C ARG A 120 -0.20 10.11 -28.80
N THR A 121 -1.18 10.96 -29.14
CA THR A 121 -1.63 12.00 -28.22
C THR A 121 -2.35 11.40 -27.00
N ARG A 122 -3.04 10.26 -27.17
CA ARG A 122 -3.58 9.49 -26.04
C ARG A 122 -2.49 8.97 -25.11
N ASP A 123 -1.43 8.38 -25.65
CA ASP A 123 -0.32 7.91 -24.81
C ASP A 123 0.30 9.05 -23.98
N PHE A 124 0.45 10.22 -24.61
CA PHE A 124 0.87 11.43 -23.91
C PHE A 124 -0.13 11.85 -22.83
N TYR A 125 -1.43 11.88 -23.13
CA TYR A 125 -2.49 12.19 -22.17
C TYR A 125 -2.49 11.27 -20.94
N PHE A 126 -2.41 9.95 -21.15
CA PHE A 126 -2.34 8.97 -20.06
C PHE A 126 -1.07 9.13 -19.23
N SER A 127 0.06 9.42 -19.88
CA SER A 127 1.30 9.77 -19.20
C SER A 127 1.14 11.00 -18.30
N GLU A 128 0.53 12.08 -18.80
CA GLU A 128 0.31 13.31 -18.03
C GLU A 128 -0.54 13.06 -16.77
N ARG A 129 -1.58 12.21 -16.87
CA ARG A 129 -2.41 11.82 -15.72
C ARG A 129 -1.61 11.08 -14.65
N LEU A 130 -0.76 10.12 -15.04
CA LEU A 130 0.07 9.41 -14.08
C LEU A 130 1.11 10.32 -13.44
N TYR A 131 1.76 11.19 -14.22
CA TYR A 131 2.74 12.12 -13.65
C TYR A 131 2.11 13.15 -12.71
N LEU A 132 0.85 13.52 -12.94
CA LEU A 132 0.09 14.34 -12.00
C LEU A 132 -0.02 13.67 -10.63
N LEU A 133 -0.50 12.42 -10.59
CA LEU A 133 -0.61 11.64 -9.36
C LEU A 133 0.76 11.41 -8.71
N ARG A 134 1.77 11.08 -9.51
CA ARG A 134 3.13 10.86 -9.02
C ARG A 134 3.71 12.12 -8.36
N CYS A 135 3.47 13.31 -8.91
CA CYS A 135 3.90 14.55 -8.26
C CYS A 135 3.34 14.68 -6.85
N ILE A 136 2.04 14.44 -6.67
CA ILE A 136 1.38 14.47 -5.35
C ILE A 136 1.99 13.41 -4.43
N LYS A 137 2.14 12.18 -4.92
CA LYS A 137 2.77 11.07 -4.19
C LYS A 137 4.18 11.41 -3.71
N HIS A 138 5.00 12.01 -4.57
CA HIS A 138 6.38 12.38 -4.23
C HIS A 138 6.43 13.50 -3.18
N ILE A 139 5.55 14.50 -3.28
CA ILE A 139 5.41 15.54 -2.26
C ILE A 139 5.09 14.89 -0.91
N LEU A 140 4.06 14.04 -0.84
CA LEU A 140 3.67 13.31 0.39
C LEU A 140 4.75 12.35 0.89
N SER A 141 5.58 11.78 0.02
CA SER A 141 6.67 10.89 0.46
C SER A 141 7.89 11.63 1.05
N LYS A 142 8.02 12.95 0.83
CA LYS A 142 9.23 13.72 1.15
C LYS A 142 9.01 14.95 2.02
N TRP A 143 7.78 15.41 2.24
CA TRP A 143 7.49 16.63 2.98
C TRP A 143 7.93 16.62 4.45
N GLN A 144 8.04 15.44 5.07
CA GLN A 144 8.57 15.24 6.42
C GLN A 144 9.92 14.51 6.47
N HIS A 145 10.51 14.19 5.31
CA HIS A 145 11.74 13.43 5.29
C HIS A 145 12.91 14.30 5.75
N GLU A 146 13.47 13.99 6.92
CA GLU A 146 14.61 14.71 7.46
C GLU A 146 15.77 14.77 6.46
N GLY A 147 16.35 15.95 6.30
CA GLY A 147 17.46 16.18 5.36
C GLY A 147 17.05 16.22 3.89
N TYR A 148 15.76 16.08 3.55
CA TYR A 148 15.30 16.29 2.18
C TYR A 148 15.32 17.78 1.82
N ARG A 149 15.97 18.11 0.69
CA ARG A 149 16.28 19.51 0.35
C ARG A 149 15.08 20.42 0.13
N TYR A 150 13.92 19.88 -0.25
CA TYR A 150 12.70 20.68 -0.52
C TYR A 150 11.63 20.44 0.54
N GLN A 151 12.02 19.91 1.71
CA GLN A 151 11.11 19.59 2.81
C GLN A 151 10.21 20.79 3.17
N GLU A 152 10.80 21.96 3.44
CA GLU A 152 10.06 23.18 3.80
C GLU A 152 9.07 23.61 2.70
N VAL A 153 9.52 23.63 1.44
CA VAL A 153 8.66 24.00 0.30
C VAL A 153 7.49 23.04 0.11
N PHE A 154 7.71 21.74 0.35
CA PHE A 154 6.67 20.72 0.27
C PHE A 154 5.70 20.81 1.46
N PHE A 155 6.21 21.09 2.65
CA PHE A 155 5.42 21.35 3.84
C PHE A 155 4.47 22.54 3.62
N ASP A 156 5.00 23.69 3.21
CA ASP A 156 4.21 24.91 2.95
C ASP A 156 3.12 24.67 1.90
N PHE A 157 3.47 23.93 0.83
CA PHE A 157 2.50 23.57 -0.20
C PHE A 157 1.38 22.69 0.35
N LEU A 158 1.71 21.65 1.13
CA LEU A 158 0.73 20.75 1.73
C LEU A 158 -0.16 21.45 2.76
N GLU A 159 0.39 22.33 3.59
CA GLU A 159 -0.38 23.12 4.55
C GLU A 159 -1.44 23.99 3.84
N ASP A 160 -1.09 24.53 2.66
CA ASP A 160 -2.01 25.33 1.86
C ASP A 160 -3.11 24.48 1.18
N VAL A 161 -2.76 23.30 0.65
CA VAL A 161 -3.71 22.46 -0.13
C VAL A 161 -4.51 21.44 0.67
N ASN A 162 -4.04 21.04 1.86
CA ASN A 162 -4.67 19.99 2.68
C ASN A 162 -5.50 20.56 3.85
N LYS A 163 -5.95 21.81 3.76
CA LYS A 163 -6.85 22.39 4.78
C LYS A 163 -8.10 21.53 4.94
N ASP A 164 -8.47 21.24 6.18
CA ASP A 164 -9.62 20.42 6.54
C ASP A 164 -9.65 19.04 5.85
N ASN A 165 -8.48 18.46 5.57
CA ASN A 165 -8.33 17.18 4.86
C ASN A 165 -8.85 17.20 3.40
N ALA A 166 -8.89 18.37 2.76
CA ALA A 166 -9.39 18.52 1.38
C ALA A 166 -8.62 17.67 0.36
N LEU A 167 -7.32 17.42 0.57
CA LEU A 167 -6.52 16.61 -0.33
C LEU A 167 -7.00 15.15 -0.36
N ILE A 168 -7.15 14.53 0.81
CA ILE A 168 -7.59 13.13 0.89
C ILE A 168 -9.06 12.97 0.46
N GLU A 169 -9.92 13.96 0.71
CA GLU A 169 -11.27 13.99 0.15
C GLU A 169 -11.26 13.93 -1.36
N ASN A 170 -10.47 14.79 -1.99
CA ASN A 170 -10.35 14.83 -3.42
C ASN A 170 -9.75 13.53 -3.99
N VAL A 171 -8.79 12.91 -3.30
CA VAL A 171 -8.19 11.62 -3.72
C VAL A 171 -9.19 10.47 -3.63
N LEU A 172 -10.02 10.43 -2.58
CA LEU A 172 -11.10 9.44 -2.44
C LEU A 172 -12.16 9.58 -3.53
N ASP A 173 -12.60 10.81 -3.81
CA ASP A 173 -13.56 11.10 -4.88
C ASP A 173 -13.01 10.67 -6.26
N GLN A 174 -11.73 10.96 -6.51
CA GLN A 174 -11.04 10.52 -7.72
C GLN A 174 -10.97 9.00 -7.82
N TYR A 175 -10.68 8.32 -6.72
CA TYR A 175 -10.62 6.86 -6.68
C TYR A 175 -11.98 6.24 -6.99
N GLU A 176 -13.06 6.75 -6.37
CA GLU A 176 -14.43 6.32 -6.66
C GLU A 176 -14.80 6.55 -8.13
N MET A 177 -14.47 7.72 -8.68
CA MET A 177 -14.69 8.05 -10.09
C MET A 177 -13.96 7.08 -11.02
N VAL A 178 -12.67 6.80 -10.78
CA VAL A 178 -11.88 5.90 -11.63
C VAL A 178 -12.45 4.48 -11.59
N CYS A 179 -12.86 3.98 -10.42
CA CYS A 179 -13.44 2.65 -10.26
C CYS A 179 -14.83 2.51 -10.91
N SER A 180 -15.61 3.60 -10.97
CA SER A 180 -16.98 3.61 -11.50
C SER A 180 -17.09 3.99 -12.98
N THR A 181 -15.96 4.28 -13.64
CA THR A 181 -15.96 4.68 -15.05
C THR A 181 -16.08 3.47 -15.98
N THR A 182 -17.10 3.45 -16.82
CA THR A 182 -17.29 2.44 -17.87
C THR A 182 -16.24 2.60 -18.97
N ALA A 183 -15.68 1.48 -19.44
CA ALA A 183 -14.72 1.46 -20.51
C ALA A 183 -15.28 2.08 -21.81
N PRO A 184 -14.45 2.81 -22.56
CA PRO A 184 -14.85 3.38 -23.83
C PRO A 184 -15.09 2.29 -24.88
N SER A 185 -16.00 2.56 -25.81
CA SER A 185 -16.36 1.67 -26.90
C SER A 185 -16.39 2.43 -28.23
N LEU A 186 -16.51 1.71 -29.34
CA LEU A 186 -16.67 2.32 -30.66
C LEU A 186 -17.90 3.25 -30.71
N ASP A 187 -19.01 2.83 -30.08
CA ASP A 187 -20.27 3.60 -30.07
C ASP A 187 -20.15 4.88 -29.24
N THR A 188 -19.34 4.85 -28.18
CA THR A 188 -19.21 5.98 -27.24
C THR A 188 -18.07 6.93 -27.60
N TYR A 189 -16.95 6.43 -28.14
CA TYR A 189 -15.70 7.20 -28.36
C TYR A 189 -15.24 7.20 -29.84
N GLY A 190 -16.05 6.64 -30.74
CA GLY A 190 -15.85 6.69 -32.19
C GLY A 190 -14.91 5.61 -32.75
N ASN A 191 -14.71 5.67 -34.06
CA ASN A 191 -14.11 4.59 -34.87
C ASN A 191 -12.66 4.22 -34.51
N TYR A 192 -11.94 5.09 -33.78
CA TYR A 192 -10.58 4.79 -33.34
C TYR A 192 -10.53 3.94 -32.07
N MET A 193 -11.65 3.82 -31.34
CA MET A 193 -11.77 3.02 -30.12
C MET A 193 -12.00 1.54 -30.45
N THR A 194 -10.90 0.84 -30.76
CA THR A 194 -10.91 -0.61 -30.96
C THR A 194 -10.84 -1.35 -29.62
N GLU A 195 -11.10 -2.66 -29.62
CA GLU A 195 -10.97 -3.51 -28.42
C GLU A 195 -9.57 -3.42 -27.79
N GLU A 196 -8.51 -3.43 -28.61
CA GLU A 196 -7.14 -3.18 -28.15
C GLU A 196 -7.00 -1.84 -27.40
N GLN A 197 -7.67 -0.77 -27.86
CA GLN A 197 -7.62 0.53 -27.19
C GLN A 197 -8.41 0.53 -25.88
N ALA A 198 -9.51 -0.22 -25.81
CA ALA A 198 -10.26 -0.40 -24.57
C ALA A 198 -9.43 -1.17 -23.53
N VAL A 199 -8.65 -2.18 -23.93
CA VAL A 199 -7.71 -2.89 -23.05
C VAL A 199 -6.59 -1.98 -22.57
N LEU A 200 -6.00 -1.14 -23.44
CA LEU A 200 -4.99 -0.16 -23.03
C LEU A 200 -5.56 0.90 -22.08
N TRP A 201 -6.81 1.34 -22.31
CA TRP A 201 -7.52 2.22 -21.39
C TRP A 201 -7.73 1.55 -20.03
N LEU A 202 -8.11 0.26 -19.99
CA LEU A 202 -8.27 -0.47 -18.73
C LEU A 202 -6.94 -0.56 -17.98
N LYS A 203 -5.84 -0.89 -18.67
CA LYS A 203 -4.49 -0.93 -18.07
C LYS A 203 -4.12 0.42 -17.45
N GLN A 204 -4.46 1.51 -18.13
CA GLN A 204 -4.28 2.85 -17.58
C GLN A 204 -5.16 3.10 -16.35
N ASN A 205 -6.45 2.74 -16.41
CA ASN A 205 -7.39 2.89 -15.29
C ASN A 205 -6.90 2.15 -14.03
N LEU A 206 -6.44 0.89 -14.16
CA LEU A 206 -5.87 0.12 -13.05
C LEU A 206 -4.60 0.77 -12.47
N ARG A 207 -3.74 1.35 -13.32
CA ARG A 207 -2.55 2.10 -12.86
C ARG A 207 -2.94 3.34 -12.07
N GLU A 208 -3.98 4.06 -12.49
CA GLU A 208 -4.49 5.22 -11.77
C GLU A 208 -5.09 4.82 -10.42
N GLN A 209 -5.81 3.69 -10.34
CA GLN A 209 -6.28 3.13 -9.07
C GLN A 209 -5.11 2.85 -8.11
N ILE A 210 -4.05 2.19 -8.59
CA ILE A 210 -2.85 1.90 -7.79
C ILE A 210 -2.18 3.20 -7.30
N GLU A 211 -1.95 4.17 -8.17
CA GLU A 211 -1.30 5.43 -7.80
C GLU A 211 -2.13 6.21 -6.77
N LEU A 212 -3.46 6.22 -6.89
CA LEU A 212 -4.36 6.85 -5.91
C LEU A 212 -4.32 6.14 -4.55
N LEU A 213 -4.34 4.80 -4.53
CA LEU A 213 -4.21 4.03 -3.29
C LEU A 213 -2.84 4.24 -2.63
N GLN A 214 -1.75 4.34 -3.40
CA GLN A 214 -0.44 4.70 -2.86
C GLN A 214 -0.40 6.12 -2.29
N ILE A 215 -1.06 7.08 -2.93
CA ILE A 215 -1.22 8.44 -2.38
C ILE A 215 -1.94 8.38 -1.03
N MET A 216 -3.00 7.57 -0.91
CA MET A 216 -3.69 7.35 0.36
C MET A 216 -2.77 6.75 1.42
N MET A 217 -1.93 5.77 1.08
CA MET A 217 -0.96 5.18 2.03
C MET A 217 0.01 6.23 2.56
N TYR A 218 0.61 7.03 1.67
CA TYR A 218 1.50 8.12 2.07
C TYR A 218 0.79 9.20 2.88
N TYR A 219 -0.48 9.46 2.59
CA TYR A 219 -1.27 10.40 3.38
C TYR A 219 -1.51 9.89 4.79
N TYR A 220 -2.04 8.66 4.92
CA TYR A 220 -2.44 8.14 6.23
C TYR A 220 -1.28 7.82 7.17
N LYS A 221 -0.08 7.64 6.64
CA LYS A 221 1.15 7.56 7.43
C LYS A 221 1.31 8.73 8.40
N ASP A 222 1.02 9.95 7.93
CA ASP A 222 1.32 11.17 8.68
C ASP A 222 0.04 11.89 9.16
N PHE A 223 -1.12 11.54 8.60
CA PHE A 223 -2.42 12.13 8.92
C PHE A 223 -3.41 11.07 9.40
N GLN A 224 -4.05 11.33 10.53
CA GLN A 224 -5.05 10.42 11.07
C GLN A 224 -6.24 10.23 10.12
N HIS A 225 -6.71 8.99 9.98
CA HIS A 225 -7.87 8.68 9.16
C HIS A 225 -9.14 9.37 9.71
N PRO A 226 -9.89 10.14 8.89
CA PRO A 226 -11.15 10.72 9.33
C PRO A 226 -12.16 9.62 9.75
N LEU A 227 -12.60 9.65 11.01
CA LEU A 227 -13.40 8.58 11.63
C LEU A 227 -14.69 8.20 10.88
N PRO A 228 -15.53 9.16 10.42
CA PRO A 228 -16.75 8.82 9.69
C PRO A 228 -16.52 8.19 8.30
N LYS A 229 -15.26 8.12 7.85
CA LYS A 229 -14.91 7.64 6.51
C LYS A 229 -14.33 6.24 6.51
N LEU A 230 -13.71 5.77 7.60
CA LEU A 230 -13.08 4.45 7.64
C LEU A 230 -14.09 3.32 7.33
N GLY A 231 -15.27 3.37 7.93
CA GLY A 231 -16.37 2.43 7.63
C GLY A 231 -16.85 2.50 6.18
N LYS A 232 -16.93 3.71 5.60
CA LYS A 232 -17.29 3.90 4.19
C LYS A 232 -16.23 3.36 3.24
N VAL A 233 -14.96 3.58 3.54
CA VAL A 233 -13.82 3.06 2.76
C VAL A 233 -13.82 1.53 2.81
N LEU A 234 -13.99 0.92 3.99
CA LEU A 234 -14.13 -0.53 4.12
C LEU A 234 -15.31 -1.05 3.30
N LYS A 235 -16.47 -0.39 3.37
CA LYS A 235 -17.63 -0.76 2.56
C LYS A 235 -17.32 -0.68 1.06
N GLN A 236 -16.71 0.40 0.60
CA GLN A 236 -16.35 0.59 -0.81
C GLN A 236 -15.39 -0.50 -1.29
N PHE A 237 -14.33 -0.80 -0.53
CA PHE A 237 -13.37 -1.84 -0.88
C PHE A 237 -14.01 -3.23 -0.88
N LYS A 238 -14.91 -3.49 0.09
CA LYS A 238 -15.71 -4.70 0.13
C LYS A 238 -16.61 -4.84 -1.11
N ASP A 239 -17.33 -3.79 -1.50
CA ASP A 239 -18.21 -3.79 -2.67
C ASP A 239 -17.40 -4.04 -3.97
N GLN A 240 -16.17 -3.52 -4.03
CA GLN A 240 -15.19 -3.77 -5.08
C GLN A 240 -14.53 -5.16 -5.01
N GLY A 241 -14.89 -6.00 -4.02
CA GLY A 241 -14.28 -7.32 -3.83
C GLY A 241 -12.78 -7.25 -3.60
N PHE A 242 -12.31 -6.18 -2.97
CA PHE A 242 -10.89 -5.88 -2.79
C PHE A 242 -10.13 -5.90 -4.13
N GLY A 243 -10.65 -5.16 -5.11
CA GLY A 243 -10.10 -5.08 -6.47
C GLY A 243 -10.66 -6.12 -7.44
N ARG A 244 -11.21 -7.25 -6.98
CA ARG A 244 -11.64 -8.35 -7.86
C ARG A 244 -12.94 -8.08 -8.62
N HIS A 245 -13.82 -7.22 -8.10
CA HIS A 245 -15.05 -6.82 -8.78
C HIS A 245 -14.83 -5.57 -9.63
N GLN A 246 -14.03 -5.68 -10.68
CA GLN A 246 -13.85 -4.60 -11.65
C GLN A 246 -15.11 -4.41 -12.51
N LEU A 247 -15.56 -3.16 -12.66
CA LEU A 247 -16.69 -2.81 -13.54
C LEU A 247 -16.45 -3.30 -14.98
N ASN A 248 -15.21 -3.17 -15.45
CA ASN A 248 -14.78 -3.50 -16.80
C ASN A 248 -14.12 -4.89 -16.89
N LYS A 249 -14.56 -5.85 -16.06
CA LYS A 249 -13.96 -7.20 -15.97
C LYS A 249 -13.86 -7.98 -17.29
N HIS A 250 -14.70 -7.65 -18.26
CA HIS A 250 -14.72 -8.29 -19.59
C HIS A 250 -13.47 -7.96 -20.43
N LEU A 251 -12.70 -6.93 -20.06
CA LEU A 251 -11.46 -6.52 -20.71
C LEU A 251 -10.20 -6.99 -19.96
N LEU A 252 -10.36 -7.66 -18.81
CA LEU A 252 -9.23 -8.18 -18.04
C LEU A 252 -8.55 -9.31 -18.81
N ASP A 253 -7.22 -9.27 -18.82
CA ASP A 253 -6.34 -10.29 -19.36
C ASP A 253 -5.31 -10.73 -18.29
N GLU A 254 -4.53 -11.78 -18.58
CA GLU A 254 -3.46 -12.28 -17.70
C GLU A 254 -2.45 -11.17 -17.34
N THR A 255 -2.26 -10.17 -18.19
CA THR A 255 -1.31 -9.07 -17.95
C THR A 255 -1.85 -8.03 -16.96
N THR A 256 -3.15 -8.03 -16.68
CA THR A 256 -3.81 -7.13 -15.71
C THR A 256 -4.04 -7.75 -14.35
N GLU A 257 -3.87 -9.07 -14.21
CA GLU A 257 -4.12 -9.81 -12.97
C GLU A 257 -3.24 -9.31 -11.81
N LEU A 258 -1.95 -9.07 -12.07
CA LEU A 258 -1.03 -8.51 -11.08
C LEU A 258 -1.48 -7.12 -10.59
N ALA A 259 -2.04 -6.29 -11.47
CA ALA A 259 -2.52 -4.97 -11.08
C ALA A 259 -3.75 -5.08 -10.15
N VAL A 260 -4.65 -6.04 -10.42
CA VAL A 260 -5.81 -6.32 -9.56
C VAL A 260 -5.39 -6.82 -8.18
N GLU A 261 -4.40 -7.72 -8.11
CA GLU A 261 -3.86 -8.20 -6.84
C GLU A 261 -3.15 -7.08 -6.05
N CYS A 262 -2.39 -6.21 -6.72
CA CYS A 262 -1.79 -5.02 -6.11
C CYS A 262 -2.85 -4.07 -5.52
N ILE A 263 -3.97 -3.85 -6.23
CA ILE A 263 -5.10 -3.05 -5.73
C ILE A 263 -5.64 -3.67 -4.44
N GLY A 264 -5.90 -4.99 -4.43
CA GLY A 264 -6.39 -5.70 -3.25
C GLY A 264 -5.45 -5.61 -2.06
N GLY A 265 -4.14 -5.82 -2.28
CA GLY A 265 -3.11 -5.70 -1.24
C GLY A 265 -3.04 -4.29 -0.62
N LEU A 266 -3.05 -3.25 -1.46
CA LEU A 266 -3.08 -1.86 -1.00
C LEU A 266 -4.35 -1.54 -0.20
N GLN A 267 -5.51 -2.00 -0.68
CA GLN A 267 -6.78 -1.79 0.02
C GLN A 267 -6.80 -2.45 1.40
N VAL A 268 -6.25 -3.67 1.53
CA VAL A 268 -6.15 -4.33 2.83
C VAL A 268 -5.24 -3.55 3.77
N LEU A 269 -4.05 -3.15 3.31
CA LEU A 269 -3.11 -2.39 4.14
C LEU A 269 -3.65 -1.02 4.54
N LEU A 270 -4.39 -0.33 3.67
CA LEU A 270 -5.06 0.93 4.01
C LEU A 270 -6.08 0.78 5.14
N ILE A 271 -6.83 -0.33 5.15
CA ILE A 271 -7.76 -0.61 6.26
C ILE A 271 -7.00 -0.90 7.54
N LEU A 272 -5.92 -1.67 7.49
CA LEU A 272 -5.09 -1.97 8.66
C LEU A 272 -4.41 -0.71 9.22
N GLU A 273 -3.90 0.15 8.35
CA GLU A 273 -3.35 1.46 8.73
C GLU A 273 -4.42 2.34 9.39
N GLY A 274 -5.61 2.38 8.81
CA GLY A 274 -6.74 3.13 9.37
C GLY A 274 -7.25 2.60 10.71
N LEU A 275 -6.87 1.38 11.12
CA LEU A 275 -7.14 0.84 12.46
C LEU A 275 -6.10 1.27 13.51
N ASP A 276 -5.00 1.92 13.10
CA ASP A 276 -3.94 2.45 13.95
C ASP A 276 -3.49 1.44 15.03
N LEU A 277 -3.06 0.26 14.56
CA LEU A 277 -2.68 -0.85 15.43
C LEU A 277 -1.50 -0.52 16.35
N GLU A 278 -0.62 0.38 15.93
CA GLU A 278 0.48 0.85 16.76
C GLU A 278 -0.06 1.62 17.98
N PHE A 279 -0.95 2.60 17.78
CA PHE A 279 -1.55 3.31 18.89
C PHE A 279 -2.52 2.43 19.70
N PHE A 280 -3.19 1.47 19.06
CA PHE A 280 -3.97 0.46 19.75
C PHE A 280 -3.13 -0.34 20.75
N TYR A 281 -1.89 -0.72 20.39
CA TYR A 281 -0.97 -1.38 21.32
C TYR A 281 -0.65 -0.50 22.53
N VAL A 282 -0.46 0.80 22.34
CA VAL A 282 -0.26 1.76 23.44
C VAL A 282 -1.49 1.81 24.37
N CYS A 283 -2.70 1.90 23.80
CA CYS A 283 -3.95 1.85 24.56
C CYS A 283 -4.12 0.54 25.34
N MET A 284 -3.66 -0.59 24.78
CA MET A 284 -3.68 -1.89 25.44
C MET A 284 -2.74 -1.92 26.66
N GLU A 285 -1.52 -1.37 26.55
CA GLU A 285 -0.60 -1.29 27.70
C GLU A 285 -1.13 -0.40 28.82
N ASP A 286 -1.74 0.73 28.46
CA ASP A 286 -2.32 1.68 29.39
C ASP A 286 -3.68 1.20 29.94
N ASN A 287 -4.25 0.14 29.37
CA ASN A 287 -5.62 -0.35 29.61
C ASN A 287 -6.68 0.77 29.47
N ASP A 288 -6.48 1.67 28.49
CA ASP A 288 -7.37 2.80 28.19
C ASP A 288 -7.62 2.92 26.68
N PHE A 289 -8.64 2.19 26.20
CA PHE A 289 -9.09 2.22 24.82
C PHE A 289 -9.92 3.46 24.46
N SER A 290 -10.31 4.30 25.42
CA SER A 290 -11.11 5.50 25.14
C SER A 290 -10.34 6.57 24.35
N ARG A 291 -9.01 6.47 24.35
CA ARG A 291 -8.10 7.32 23.57
C ARG A 291 -8.00 6.89 22.11
N HIS A 292 -8.26 5.63 21.81
CA HIS A 292 -8.12 5.08 20.47
C HIS A 292 -9.21 5.66 19.56
N HIS A 293 -8.82 6.25 18.43
CA HIS A 293 -9.73 7.03 17.60
C HIS A 293 -10.94 6.23 17.10
N VAL A 294 -10.77 4.96 16.71
CA VAL A 294 -11.90 4.10 16.28
C VAL A 294 -12.80 3.67 17.44
N LEU A 295 -12.27 3.55 18.66
CA LEU A 295 -12.98 2.99 19.82
C LEU A 295 -13.59 4.08 20.71
N SER A 296 -13.10 5.31 20.61
CA SER A 296 -13.63 6.47 21.32
C SER A 296 -15.05 6.84 20.83
N GLU A 297 -15.39 6.54 19.58
CA GLU A 297 -16.68 6.82 18.97
C GLU A 297 -17.51 5.54 18.71
N SER A 298 -18.42 5.20 19.65
CA SER A 298 -19.25 3.98 19.59
C SER A 298 -19.99 3.77 18.25
N ARG A 299 -20.47 4.85 17.61
CA ARG A 299 -21.16 4.77 16.32
C ARG A 299 -20.23 4.28 15.21
N VAL A 300 -19.00 4.81 15.17
CA VAL A 300 -17.99 4.43 14.17
C VAL A 300 -17.54 2.99 14.40
N THR A 301 -17.32 2.61 15.66
CA THR A 301 -17.00 1.22 16.03
C THR A 301 -18.09 0.26 15.54
N GLN A 302 -19.36 0.56 15.81
CA GLN A 302 -20.50 -0.29 15.41
C GLN A 302 -20.70 -0.37 13.89
N GLU A 303 -20.52 0.74 13.18
CA GLU A 303 -20.59 0.78 11.71
C GLU A 303 -19.46 -0.07 11.10
N PHE A 304 -18.23 0.09 11.58
CA PHE A 304 -17.09 -0.70 11.12
C PHE A 304 -17.29 -2.20 11.41
N GLU A 305 -17.70 -2.56 12.63
CA GLU A 305 -17.97 -3.94 13.01
C GLU A 305 -19.07 -4.58 12.15
N THR A 306 -20.10 -3.82 11.80
CA THR A 306 -21.18 -4.29 10.92
C THR A 306 -20.63 -4.67 9.54
N HIS A 307 -19.70 -3.88 9.00
CA HIS A 307 -19.03 -4.23 7.76
C HIS A 307 -18.10 -5.44 7.92
N VAL A 308 -17.27 -5.51 8.97
CA VAL A 308 -16.38 -6.64 9.25
C VAL A 308 -17.14 -7.96 9.37
N LYS A 309 -18.26 -7.98 10.11
CA LYS A 309 -19.11 -9.18 10.29
C LYS A 309 -19.69 -9.75 9.00
N THR A 310 -19.67 -8.97 7.92
CA THR A 310 -20.23 -9.35 6.62
C THR A 310 -19.16 -9.65 5.58
N LEU A 311 -17.88 -9.68 5.96
CA LEU A 311 -16.80 -10.17 5.12
C LEU A 311 -16.94 -11.68 4.94
N GLY A 312 -16.84 -12.15 3.69
CA GLY A 312 -17.02 -13.54 3.29
C GLY A 312 -15.71 -14.32 3.15
N GLU A 313 -15.63 -15.19 2.15
CA GLU A 313 -14.55 -16.20 1.95
C GLU A 313 -13.33 -15.72 1.13
N SER A 314 -13.13 -14.41 0.97
CA SER A 314 -11.98 -13.90 0.23
C SER A 314 -10.74 -13.86 1.12
N VAL A 315 -9.59 -14.31 0.60
CA VAL A 315 -8.29 -14.22 1.31
C VAL A 315 -7.93 -12.79 1.71
N HIS A 316 -8.41 -11.79 0.97
CA HIS A 316 -8.23 -10.37 1.27
C HIS A 316 -8.90 -9.95 2.59
N HIS A 317 -9.91 -10.70 3.04
CA HIS A 317 -10.59 -10.41 4.31
C HIS A 317 -9.80 -10.86 5.54
N GLY A 318 -8.93 -11.86 5.39
CA GLY A 318 -8.21 -12.50 6.49
C GLY A 318 -7.54 -11.51 7.44
N PRO A 319 -6.71 -10.56 6.95
CA PRO A 319 -6.03 -9.61 7.83
C PRO A 319 -6.97 -8.68 8.60
N ILE A 320 -8.03 -8.20 7.97
CA ILE A 320 -9.00 -7.30 8.60
C ILE A 320 -9.80 -8.05 9.68
N LEU A 321 -10.16 -9.30 9.40
CA LEU A 321 -10.82 -10.19 10.37
C LEU A 321 -9.91 -10.50 11.56
N LEU A 322 -8.62 -10.74 11.33
CA LEU A 322 -7.63 -10.98 12.38
C LEU A 322 -7.43 -9.74 13.25
N ALA A 323 -7.25 -8.56 12.62
CA ALA A 323 -7.12 -7.29 13.33
C ALA A 323 -8.35 -7.01 14.21
N TRP A 324 -9.56 -7.13 13.64
CA TRP A 324 -10.78 -6.89 14.41
C TRP A 324 -11.05 -7.97 15.46
N SER A 325 -10.61 -9.22 15.25
CA SER A 325 -10.68 -10.28 16.26
C SER A 325 -9.94 -9.90 17.53
N VAL A 326 -8.72 -9.37 17.40
CA VAL A 326 -7.89 -8.93 18.53
C VAL A 326 -8.44 -7.68 19.19
N ILE A 327 -8.84 -6.67 18.39
CA ILE A 327 -9.48 -5.45 18.91
C ILE A 327 -10.73 -5.80 19.71
N SER A 328 -11.58 -6.66 19.16
CA SER A 328 -12.81 -7.12 19.80
C SER A 328 -12.52 -7.85 21.12
N HIS A 329 -11.49 -8.69 21.15
CA HIS A 329 -11.10 -9.45 22.35
C HIS A 329 -10.72 -8.53 23.52
N LEU A 330 -9.90 -7.52 23.24
CA LEU A 330 -9.27 -6.70 24.27
C LEU A 330 -10.13 -5.52 24.72
N SER A 331 -10.96 -4.96 23.83
CA SER A 331 -11.65 -3.68 24.10
C SER A 331 -13.15 -3.78 24.44
N VAL A 332 -13.84 -4.90 24.15
CA VAL A 332 -15.34 -4.95 24.16
C VAL A 332 -15.95 -5.95 25.19
N GLY A 333 -15.15 -6.63 26.01
CA GLY A 333 -15.66 -7.48 27.12
C GLY A 333 -16.30 -8.82 26.69
N TYR A 334 -17.01 -9.51 27.61
CA TYR A 334 -17.42 -10.93 27.49
C TYR A 334 -18.29 -11.29 26.26
N GLU A 335 -19.24 -10.45 25.81
CA GLU A 335 -20.05 -10.75 24.61
C GLU A 335 -19.18 -10.78 23.34
N SER A 336 -18.06 -10.07 23.37
CA SER A 336 -17.09 -9.95 22.28
C SER A 336 -16.18 -11.17 22.12
N GLU A 337 -16.05 -12.02 23.16
CA GLU A 337 -15.17 -13.20 23.10
C GLU A 337 -15.64 -14.22 22.05
N SER A 338 -16.95 -14.41 21.94
CA SER A 338 -17.57 -15.27 20.91
C SER A 338 -17.37 -14.73 19.50
N LEU A 339 -17.43 -13.41 19.32
CA LEU A 339 -17.16 -12.73 18.07
C LEU A 339 -15.68 -12.85 17.71
N SER A 340 -14.79 -12.49 18.63
CA SER A 340 -13.34 -12.57 18.47
C SER A 340 -12.90 -13.94 18.01
N LYS A 341 -13.32 -15.01 18.70
CA LYS A 341 -12.96 -16.39 18.33
C LYS A 341 -13.45 -16.77 16.94
N ARG A 342 -14.68 -16.37 16.58
CA ARG A 342 -15.23 -16.61 15.24
C ARG A 342 -14.44 -15.88 14.15
N LEU A 343 -14.13 -14.60 14.34
CA LEU A 343 -13.37 -13.81 13.37
C LEU A 343 -11.93 -14.32 13.22
N GLY A 344 -11.27 -14.65 14.35
CA GLY A 344 -9.92 -15.20 14.36
C GLY A 344 -9.83 -16.54 13.64
N ASN A 345 -10.73 -17.48 13.96
CA ASN A 345 -10.80 -18.76 13.26
C ASN A 345 -11.06 -18.59 11.76
N HIS A 346 -11.92 -17.64 11.39
CA HIS A 346 -12.20 -17.35 9.99
C HIS A 346 -10.97 -16.79 9.27
N ALA A 347 -10.23 -15.88 9.90
CA ALA A 347 -8.98 -15.36 9.36
C ALA A 347 -7.93 -16.46 9.13
N LEU A 348 -7.81 -17.42 10.05
CA LEU A 348 -6.91 -18.56 9.91
C LEU A 348 -7.33 -19.50 8.78
N GLN A 349 -8.63 -19.74 8.60
CA GLN A 349 -9.15 -20.53 7.47
C GLN A 349 -8.88 -19.88 6.11
N LEU A 350 -8.69 -18.56 6.09
CA LEU A 350 -8.34 -17.78 4.91
C LEU A 350 -6.82 -17.65 4.66
N ASP A 351 -6.00 -18.45 5.36
CA ASP A 351 -4.53 -18.47 5.23
C ASP A 351 -3.89 -17.07 5.43
N VAL A 352 -4.38 -16.30 6.41
CA VAL A 352 -4.01 -14.89 6.63
C VAL A 352 -2.50 -14.60 6.61
N PHE A 353 -1.67 -15.45 7.23
CA PHE A 353 -0.22 -15.23 7.27
C PHE A 353 0.45 -15.42 5.90
N ARG A 354 -0.01 -16.40 5.10
CA ARG A 354 0.47 -16.59 3.73
C ARG A 354 0.04 -15.44 2.84
N TYR A 355 -1.21 -14.99 2.97
CA TYR A 355 -1.71 -13.84 2.24
C TYR A 355 -0.88 -12.58 2.55
N LEU A 356 -0.64 -12.27 3.83
CA LEU A 356 0.19 -11.11 4.22
C LEU A 356 1.61 -11.22 3.67
N SER A 357 2.21 -12.41 3.70
CA SER A 357 3.54 -12.64 3.13
C SER A 357 3.58 -12.41 1.63
N ALA A 358 2.57 -12.88 0.89
CA ALA A 358 2.43 -12.62 -0.54
C ALA A 358 2.21 -11.13 -0.83
N ALA A 359 1.33 -10.47 -0.07
CA ALA A 359 1.02 -9.04 -0.24
C ALA A 359 2.26 -8.16 -0.08
N LEU A 360 3.06 -8.36 0.98
CA LEU A 360 4.32 -7.64 1.18
C LEU A 360 5.40 -7.95 0.14
N GLY A 361 5.18 -8.92 -0.75
CA GLY A 361 6.10 -9.29 -1.84
C GLY A 361 5.71 -8.75 -3.21
N MET A 362 4.64 -7.97 -3.30
CA MET A 362 4.18 -7.39 -4.57
C MET A 362 5.08 -6.22 -4.99
N GLU A 363 5.32 -6.06 -6.29
CA GLU A 363 6.16 -4.99 -6.88
C GLU A 363 5.70 -3.58 -6.49
N VAL A 364 4.41 -3.43 -6.16
CA VAL A 364 3.86 -2.15 -5.70
C VAL A 364 4.52 -1.62 -4.42
N PHE A 365 5.15 -2.51 -3.64
CA PHE A 365 5.89 -2.21 -2.40
C PHE A 365 7.42 -2.20 -2.59
N ASP A 366 7.93 -2.18 -3.82
CA ASP A 366 9.38 -2.08 -4.10
C ASP A 366 9.96 -0.70 -3.74
N ASP A 367 9.11 0.34 -3.69
CA ASP A 367 9.54 1.63 -3.16
C ASP A 367 9.87 1.50 -1.67
N LYS A 368 11.09 1.88 -1.29
CA LYS A 368 11.60 1.71 0.08
C LYS A 368 10.66 2.24 1.16
N ALA A 369 10.11 3.46 0.99
CA ALA A 369 9.30 4.07 2.03
C ALA A 369 7.94 3.38 2.18
N LEU A 370 7.34 2.97 1.06
CA LEU A 370 6.09 2.19 1.08
C LEU A 370 6.32 0.76 1.58
N SER A 371 7.48 0.17 1.28
CA SER A 371 7.91 -1.12 1.82
C SER A 371 8.01 -1.06 3.34
N GLU A 372 8.76 -0.09 3.89
CA GLU A 372 8.91 0.10 5.34
C GLU A 372 7.55 0.29 6.01
N MET A 373 6.69 1.16 5.47
CA MET A 373 5.34 1.40 5.99
C MET A 373 4.48 0.13 6.01
N SER A 374 4.39 -0.57 4.87
CA SER A 374 3.58 -1.80 4.76
C SER A 374 4.04 -2.90 5.71
N HIS A 375 5.36 -3.06 5.90
CA HIS A 375 5.91 -4.03 6.85
C HIS A 375 5.67 -3.61 8.30
N SER A 376 5.77 -2.31 8.63
CA SER A 376 5.44 -1.78 9.97
C SER A 376 3.97 -2.03 10.34
N ILE A 377 3.03 -1.82 9.40
CA ILE A 377 1.60 -2.11 9.60
C ILE A 377 1.39 -3.59 9.98
N VAL A 378 1.98 -4.50 9.20
CA VAL A 378 1.86 -5.93 9.44
C VAL A 378 2.57 -6.34 10.72
N TYR A 379 3.71 -5.74 11.03
CA TYR A 379 4.43 -5.95 12.28
C TYR A 379 3.61 -5.50 13.50
N GLY A 380 2.91 -4.37 13.41
CA GLY A 380 1.97 -3.92 14.44
C GLY A 380 0.87 -4.94 14.69
N LEU A 381 0.24 -5.46 13.63
CA LEU A 381 -0.75 -6.55 13.73
C LEU A 381 -0.16 -7.79 14.43
N LEU A 382 1.00 -8.28 13.97
CA LEU A 382 1.63 -9.48 14.53
C LEU A 382 2.03 -9.30 16.00
N THR A 383 2.51 -8.11 16.37
CA THR A 383 2.87 -7.76 17.75
C THR A 383 1.68 -7.96 18.68
N ILE A 384 0.51 -7.43 18.32
CA ILE A 384 -0.68 -7.55 19.17
C ILE A 384 -1.23 -8.99 19.15
N VAL A 385 -1.28 -9.64 17.97
CA VAL A 385 -1.73 -11.04 17.83
C VAL A 385 -0.92 -11.98 18.70
N LEU A 386 0.42 -11.89 18.66
CA LEU A 386 1.32 -12.76 19.43
C LEU A 386 1.31 -12.45 20.93
N LYS A 387 0.96 -11.22 21.32
CA LYS A 387 0.75 -10.86 22.72
C LYS A 387 -0.60 -11.35 23.26
N THR A 388 -1.61 -11.42 22.40
CA THR A 388 -2.99 -11.76 22.79
C THR A 388 -3.24 -13.27 22.77
N PHE A 389 -2.70 -13.99 21.79
CA PHE A 389 -2.99 -15.39 21.55
C PHE A 389 -1.75 -16.27 21.66
N GLU A 390 -1.92 -17.47 22.23
CA GLU A 390 -0.86 -18.47 22.28
C GLU A 390 -0.51 -18.95 20.87
N LYS A 391 0.79 -19.09 20.59
CA LYS A 391 1.32 -19.49 19.28
C LYS A 391 0.62 -20.74 18.70
N ASP A 392 0.37 -21.75 19.53
CA ASP A 392 -0.18 -23.02 19.08
C ASP A 392 -1.67 -22.93 18.67
N THR A 393 -2.32 -21.81 18.97
CA THR A 393 -3.71 -21.52 18.55
C THR A 393 -3.79 -20.81 17.19
N LEU A 394 -2.65 -20.33 16.65
CA LEU A 394 -2.59 -19.51 15.43
C LEU A 394 -2.50 -20.35 14.13
N GLY A 395 -2.77 -21.65 14.18
CA GLY A 395 -2.84 -22.49 12.99
C GLY A 395 -1.48 -22.75 12.34
N ASP A 396 -1.28 -22.31 11.09
CA ASP A 396 -0.06 -22.59 10.31
C ASP A 396 1.16 -21.85 10.87
N THR A 397 1.91 -22.55 11.73
CA THR A 397 3.12 -22.03 12.37
C THR A 397 4.26 -21.74 11.40
N GLU A 398 4.37 -22.46 10.28
CA GLU A 398 5.42 -22.17 9.28
C GLU A 398 5.11 -20.86 8.56
N ALA A 399 3.86 -20.65 8.14
CA ALA A 399 3.44 -19.38 7.54
C ALA A 399 3.60 -18.19 8.49
N LEU A 400 3.35 -18.40 9.80
CA LEU A 400 3.61 -17.41 10.83
C LEU A 400 5.11 -17.05 10.90
N TYR A 401 6.00 -18.04 10.89
CA TYR A 401 7.45 -17.77 10.85
C TYR A 401 7.89 -17.06 9.58
N ASP A 402 7.30 -17.40 8.42
CA ASP A 402 7.59 -16.75 7.14
C ASP A 402 7.24 -15.26 7.18
N ILE A 403 6.04 -14.89 7.64
CA ILE A 403 5.65 -13.48 7.72
C ILE A 403 6.44 -12.71 8.78
N VAL A 404 6.72 -13.33 9.94
CA VAL A 404 7.54 -12.71 10.99
C VAL A 404 8.96 -12.46 10.48
N ALA A 405 9.59 -13.44 9.83
CA ALA A 405 10.89 -13.26 9.22
C ALA A 405 10.89 -12.15 8.18
N LYS A 406 9.83 -12.06 7.37
CA LYS A 406 9.70 -11.02 6.35
C LYS A 406 9.66 -9.63 6.97
N VAL A 407 8.86 -9.39 8.00
CA VAL A 407 8.81 -8.08 8.68
C VAL A 407 10.11 -7.75 9.43
N LEU A 408 10.73 -8.73 10.11
CA LEU A 408 11.99 -8.54 10.83
C LEU A 408 13.20 -8.27 9.92
N SER A 409 13.08 -8.50 8.62
CA SER A 409 14.13 -8.15 7.64
C SER A 409 14.18 -6.65 7.33
N GLN A 410 13.20 -5.86 7.77
CA GLN A 410 13.17 -4.42 7.59
C GLN A 410 13.94 -3.70 8.70
N THR A 411 14.71 -2.68 8.34
CA THR A 411 15.57 -1.92 9.27
C THR A 411 14.78 -1.32 10.43
N CYS A 412 13.70 -0.58 10.16
CA CYS A 412 12.87 0.07 11.18
C CYS A 412 12.23 -0.93 12.15
N VAL A 413 11.74 -2.06 11.63
CA VAL A 413 11.11 -3.12 12.42
C VAL A 413 12.13 -3.83 13.31
N ALA A 414 13.33 -4.11 12.78
CA ALA A 414 14.40 -4.74 13.56
C ALA A 414 14.88 -3.82 14.70
N GLU A 415 14.96 -2.51 14.46
CA GLU A 415 15.29 -1.52 15.49
C GLU A 415 14.26 -1.53 16.63
N ASP A 416 12.96 -1.42 16.30
CA ASP A 416 11.88 -1.49 17.30
C ASP A 416 11.87 -2.82 18.06
N PHE A 417 12.10 -3.96 17.38
CA PHE A 417 12.22 -5.27 18.03
C PHE A 417 13.32 -5.29 19.11
N TRP A 418 14.49 -4.72 18.81
CA TRP A 418 15.58 -4.68 19.78
C TRP A 418 15.35 -3.68 20.91
N ASP A 419 14.66 -2.58 20.63
CA ASP A 419 14.34 -1.56 21.62
C ASP A 419 13.29 -2.04 22.63
N LYS A 420 12.25 -2.74 22.17
CA LYS A 420 11.28 -3.45 23.03
C LYS A 420 11.90 -4.63 23.77
N GLY A 421 12.89 -5.27 23.15
CA GLY A 421 13.60 -6.42 23.70
C GLY A 421 12.79 -7.72 23.62
N LEU A 422 13.29 -8.77 24.29
CA LEU A 422 12.78 -10.14 24.11
C LEU A 422 11.52 -10.47 24.93
N GLN A 423 11.05 -9.55 25.78
CA GLN A 423 9.90 -9.78 26.66
C GLN A 423 8.60 -9.24 26.09
N GLU A 424 8.66 -8.40 25.06
CA GLU A 424 7.51 -7.70 24.49
C GLU A 424 7.40 -7.93 22.98
N GLY A 425 6.21 -7.65 22.43
CA GLY A 425 5.92 -7.79 21.01
C GLY A 425 6.24 -9.18 20.45
N ILE A 426 7.09 -9.24 19.42
CA ILE A 426 7.53 -10.50 18.78
C ILE A 426 8.65 -11.20 19.59
N GLY A 427 9.28 -10.51 20.55
CA GLY A 427 10.36 -11.02 21.40
C GLY A 427 10.08 -12.40 22.01
N PRO A 428 8.92 -12.65 22.62
CA PRO A 428 8.55 -13.95 23.18
C PRO A 428 8.56 -15.09 22.14
N LEU A 429 8.16 -14.82 20.89
CA LEU A 429 8.23 -15.82 19.81
C LEU A 429 9.69 -16.14 19.48
N PHE A 430 10.57 -15.14 19.44
CA PHE A 430 12.01 -15.33 19.23
C PHE A 430 12.64 -16.14 20.38
N GLN A 431 12.30 -15.81 21.63
CA GLN A 431 12.76 -16.57 22.80
C GLN A 431 12.26 -18.02 22.76
N ALA A 432 11.01 -18.24 22.36
CA ALA A 432 10.46 -19.58 22.22
C ALA A 432 11.25 -20.42 21.20
N VAL A 433 11.59 -19.87 20.02
CA VAL A 433 12.40 -20.63 19.04
C VAL A 433 13.82 -20.89 19.52
N CYS A 434 14.41 -20.00 20.33
CA CYS A 434 15.69 -20.26 21.00
C CYS A 434 15.58 -21.47 21.97
N CYS A 435 14.48 -21.58 22.71
CA CYS A 435 14.25 -22.70 23.63
C CYS A 435 14.12 -24.05 22.92
N TYR A 436 13.70 -24.09 21.65
CA TYR A 436 13.58 -25.34 20.90
C TYR A 436 14.84 -25.71 20.10
N PHE A 437 15.89 -24.91 20.14
CA PHE A 437 17.14 -25.21 19.43
C PHE A 437 18.00 -26.23 20.20
N PRO A 438 18.71 -27.16 19.53
CA PRO A 438 18.75 -27.41 18.09
C PRO A 438 17.65 -28.35 17.56
N LEU A 439 16.75 -28.87 18.41
CA LEU A 439 15.69 -29.79 18.01
C LEU A 439 14.84 -29.25 16.84
N GLN A 440 14.37 -28.00 16.94
CA GLN A 440 13.76 -27.26 15.83
C GLN A 440 14.74 -26.23 15.29
N PHE A 441 15.53 -26.66 14.31
CA PHE A 441 16.64 -25.86 13.79
C PHE A 441 16.18 -24.68 12.90
N ARG A 442 15.19 -24.91 12.04
CA ARG A 442 14.78 -23.96 10.99
C ARG A 442 14.22 -22.64 11.55
N PRO A 443 13.27 -22.62 12.51
CA PRO A 443 12.64 -21.38 12.96
C PRO A 443 13.64 -20.38 13.56
N LEU A 444 14.58 -20.84 14.40
CA LEU A 444 15.61 -19.97 14.96
C LEU A 444 16.48 -19.37 13.86
N LEU A 445 17.00 -20.19 12.94
CA LEU A 445 17.84 -19.68 11.86
C LEU A 445 17.11 -18.69 10.96
N GLN A 446 15.85 -18.96 10.66
CA GLN A 446 15.04 -18.10 9.81
C GLN A 446 14.86 -16.70 10.43
N LEU A 447 14.42 -16.63 11.70
CA LEU A 447 14.23 -15.36 12.40
C LEU A 447 15.57 -14.64 12.64
N ALA A 448 16.61 -15.37 13.04
CA ALA A 448 17.94 -14.80 13.25
C ALA A 448 18.55 -14.25 11.96
N THR A 449 18.36 -14.94 10.83
CA THR A 449 18.84 -14.47 9.52
C THR A 449 18.10 -13.22 9.07
N ALA A 450 16.77 -13.18 9.24
CA ALA A 450 15.97 -12.00 8.95
C ALA A 450 16.46 -10.78 9.74
N LEU A 451 16.55 -10.90 11.06
CA LEU A 451 17.08 -9.83 11.92
C LEU A 451 18.49 -9.42 11.51
N ALA A 452 19.39 -10.36 11.24
CA ALA A 452 20.76 -10.06 10.86
C ALA A 452 20.86 -9.40 9.47
N SER A 453 19.91 -9.65 8.57
CA SER A 453 19.87 -9.03 7.24
C SER A 453 19.38 -7.58 7.24
N ALA A 454 18.66 -7.17 8.28
CA ALA A 454 18.02 -5.85 8.35
C ALA A 454 19.01 -4.69 8.42
N ASN A 455 20.06 -4.81 9.24
CA ASN A 455 21.16 -3.84 9.33
C ASN A 455 22.35 -4.43 10.12
N SER A 456 23.50 -3.75 10.10
CA SER A 456 24.73 -4.22 10.76
C SER A 456 24.66 -4.26 12.28
N ASP A 457 23.88 -3.37 12.92
CA ASP A 457 23.73 -3.36 14.39
C ASP A 457 22.92 -4.58 14.85
N SER A 458 21.80 -4.84 14.19
CA SER A 458 20.97 -6.03 14.37
C SER A 458 21.78 -7.31 14.16
N ALA A 459 22.61 -7.38 13.10
CA ALA A 459 23.51 -8.51 12.88
C ALA A 459 24.47 -8.76 14.06
N ALA A 460 25.04 -7.70 14.65
CA ALA A 460 25.91 -7.81 15.82
C ALA A 460 25.14 -8.26 17.07
N LYS A 461 23.91 -7.77 17.27
CA LYS A 461 23.02 -8.20 18.36
C LYS A 461 22.62 -9.67 18.22
N VAL A 462 22.24 -10.12 17.02
CA VAL A 462 21.97 -11.54 16.73
C VAL A 462 23.21 -12.40 17.02
N SER A 463 24.37 -12.03 16.49
CA SER A 463 25.61 -12.78 16.72
C SER A 463 25.94 -12.89 18.21
N ARG A 464 25.80 -11.81 18.97
CA ARG A 464 26.02 -11.81 20.41
C ARG A 464 25.02 -12.72 21.14
N HIS A 465 23.75 -12.68 20.74
CA HIS A 465 22.71 -13.51 21.34
C HIS A 465 22.96 -15.00 21.08
N LEU A 466 23.27 -15.38 19.83
CA LEU A 466 23.56 -16.77 19.46
C LEU A 466 24.81 -17.34 20.15
N GLN A 467 25.80 -16.50 20.47
CA GLN A 467 26.97 -16.92 21.25
C GLN A 467 26.66 -17.24 22.72
N HIS A 468 25.52 -16.77 23.24
CA HIS A 468 25.12 -16.89 24.65
C HIS A 468 23.75 -17.56 24.82
N LEU A 469 23.40 -18.50 23.92
CA LEU A 469 22.17 -19.28 24.06
C LEU A 469 22.17 -20.04 25.38
N GLN A 470 21.11 -19.83 26.17
CA GLN A 470 20.96 -20.45 27.50
C GLN A 470 20.40 -21.87 27.44
N TYR A 471 19.81 -22.25 26.31
CA TYR A 471 19.06 -23.48 26.16
C TYR A 471 19.63 -24.37 25.06
N TYR A 472 19.52 -25.67 25.29
CA TYR A 472 19.84 -26.72 24.34
C TYR A 472 18.79 -27.82 24.50
N THR A 473 18.07 -28.11 23.43
CA THR A 473 16.92 -29.01 23.42
C THR A 473 17.15 -30.18 22.46
N GLU A 474 16.95 -31.39 22.96
CA GLU A 474 17.03 -32.64 22.21
C GLU A 474 16.06 -33.69 22.79
N TRP A 475 15.86 -34.79 22.05
CA TRP A 475 15.04 -35.91 22.50
C TRP A 475 15.62 -36.61 23.74
N LEU A 476 14.75 -36.87 24.72
CA LEU A 476 15.07 -37.54 25.99
C LEU A 476 15.48 -39.02 25.81
N ASP A 477 15.07 -39.65 24.71
CA ASP A 477 15.28 -41.07 24.41
C ASP A 477 16.77 -41.44 24.28
N ARG A 478 17.64 -40.42 24.19
CA ARG A 478 19.10 -40.56 24.14
C ARG A 478 19.73 -40.83 25.50
N TYR A 479 18.93 -40.92 26.56
CA TYR A 479 19.39 -41.06 27.94
C TYR A 479 18.86 -42.35 28.55
N ALA A 480 19.74 -43.09 29.22
CA ALA A 480 19.34 -44.21 30.03
C ALA A 480 18.71 -43.70 31.35
N SER A 481 17.73 -44.42 31.89
CA SER A 481 16.97 -44.00 33.08
C SER A 481 17.83 -43.86 34.33
N ASP A 482 19.00 -44.50 34.37
CA ASP A 482 19.99 -44.39 35.43
C ASP A 482 20.91 -43.16 35.32
N GLU A 483 20.89 -42.42 34.19
CA GLU A 483 21.63 -41.17 34.01
C GLU A 483 20.85 -39.92 34.47
N LEU A 484 19.57 -40.10 34.75
CA LEU A 484 18.63 -39.04 35.11
C LEU A 484 18.24 -39.14 36.59
N GLU A 485 18.01 -37.99 37.20
CA GLU A 485 17.48 -37.87 38.54
C GLU A 485 16.28 -36.93 38.50
N ALA A 486 15.11 -37.43 38.90
CA ALA A 486 13.92 -36.60 39.01
C ALA A 486 14.12 -35.62 40.17
N THR A 487 14.11 -34.34 39.85
CA THR A 487 14.01 -33.30 40.88
C THR A 487 12.56 -33.05 41.28
N ASN A 488 11.64 -33.09 40.31
CA ASN A 488 10.21 -32.87 40.46
C ASN A 488 9.46 -33.69 39.38
N ASP A 489 8.12 -33.73 39.40
CA ASP A 489 7.30 -34.55 38.48
C ASP A 489 7.53 -34.29 36.97
N LEU A 490 8.07 -33.12 36.62
CA LEU A 490 8.32 -32.71 35.22
C LEU A 490 9.75 -32.23 34.95
N VAL A 491 10.66 -32.31 35.93
CA VAL A 491 12.03 -31.80 35.79
C VAL A 491 13.03 -32.87 36.18
N TRP A 492 13.89 -33.22 35.22
CA TRP A 492 14.96 -34.20 35.36
C TRP A 492 16.32 -33.50 35.30
N GLN A 493 17.26 -33.93 36.14
CA GLN A 493 18.65 -33.50 36.12
C GLN A 493 19.56 -34.63 35.70
N LEU A 494 20.62 -34.31 34.96
CA LEU A 494 21.66 -35.28 34.67
C LEU A 494 22.52 -35.55 35.90
N ARG A 495 22.74 -36.83 36.20
CA ARG A 495 23.65 -37.28 37.26
C ARG A 495 25.13 -37.08 36.91
N LYS A 496 25.45 -36.91 35.62
CA LYS A 496 26.82 -36.74 35.10
C LYS A 496 26.86 -35.65 34.05
N GLN A 497 27.99 -34.94 33.95
CA GLN A 497 28.19 -33.97 32.88
C GLN A 497 28.15 -34.66 31.50
N LYS A 498 27.36 -34.12 30.59
CA LYS A 498 27.27 -34.60 29.20
C LYS A 498 28.09 -33.70 28.27
N MET A 499 28.79 -34.36 27.36
CA MET A 499 29.49 -33.74 26.23
C MET A 499 28.73 -34.12 24.94
N PRO A 500 27.86 -33.26 24.39
CA PRO A 500 27.04 -33.61 23.22
C PRO A 500 27.86 -34.04 22.00
N TYR A 501 29.09 -33.52 21.88
CA TYR A 501 30.03 -33.81 20.80
C TYR A 501 31.41 -34.28 21.32
N GLY A 502 31.49 -34.75 22.58
CA GLY A 502 32.70 -35.35 23.15
C GLY A 502 33.83 -34.39 23.56
N THR A 503 33.69 -33.07 23.44
CA THR A 503 34.82 -32.12 23.63
C THR A 503 34.58 -30.94 24.58
N VAL A 504 33.34 -30.52 24.89
CA VAL A 504 33.05 -29.39 25.80
C VAL A 504 31.77 -29.65 26.64
N PRO A 505 31.73 -29.34 27.95
CA PRO A 505 30.57 -29.62 28.81
C PRO A 505 29.45 -28.59 28.62
N LEU A 506 28.19 -29.06 28.57
CA LEU A 506 27.00 -28.20 28.72
C LEU A 506 26.51 -28.25 30.18
N CYS A 507 26.18 -27.09 30.75
CA CYS A 507 25.76 -27.00 32.16
C CYS A 507 24.26 -27.15 32.40
N TYR A 508 23.37 -27.06 31.40
CA TYR A 508 21.94 -27.26 31.60
C TYR A 508 21.26 -27.83 30.35
N LEU A 509 20.34 -28.78 30.56
CA LEU A 509 19.49 -29.37 29.53
C LEU A 509 18.04 -29.25 30.01
N MET A 510 17.16 -28.78 29.11
CA MET A 510 15.72 -28.97 29.29
C MET A 510 15.30 -30.15 28.43
N PHE A 511 14.50 -31.02 29.02
CA PHE A 511 13.88 -32.14 28.33
C PHE A 511 12.46 -31.74 27.93
N CYS A 512 12.13 -31.83 26.65
CA CYS A 512 10.74 -31.87 26.22
C CYS A 512 10.26 -33.32 26.32
N ALA A 513 9.06 -33.51 26.89
CA ALA A 513 8.37 -34.80 26.95
C ALA A 513 7.88 -35.24 25.57
#